data_AF-A0A1D6NMN9-F1
#
_entry.id   AF-A0A1D6NMN9-F1
#
_cell.length_a   1.000
_cell.length_b   1.000
_cell.length_c   1.000
_cell.angle_alpha   90.00
_cell.angle_beta   90.00
_cell.angle_gamma   90.00
#
_symmetry.space_group_name_H-M   'P 1'
#
loop_
_entity.id
_entity.type
_entity.pdbx_description
1 polymer ?
#
loop_
_entity_poly.entity_id
_entity_poly.type
_entity_poly.pdbx_seq_one_letter_code
_entity_poly.pdbx_strand_id
1 'polypeptide(L)'
;MDPEALRRCMSFGFSDKQSDAFIGQYGNGFKTSTMRLGADVIVFTQNQNNWVPTRSIGLLSYTFLMETGCDDVLVPTVDYQYDLTTTSYVQMLRHDQKLFSSNLAILLKWSPFSTEAELLKQFDDMGDHGTKIIVFNLWFNDDGDMELDFNSDKKDILITGAHKKVKTNSLDKIAAQNYVSTRLRYSLRAYASILYLHVPDTFRIILRGCDVEPHNVVNDLMYRECVLYKPQIAGLTESSVITTIGFVKGAPDIDVQGFNVYHKNRLILPFWKVANNSYGKGRGVVGILEANFIKPTHDKQDFEKSVLYQRLEFRLKEMTYEYW
;
A
#
# COMPACT_ATOMS: atom_id res chain seq x y z
N MET A 1 -14.12 -11.96 -2.33
CA MET A 1 -15.03 -11.56 -1.23
C MET A 1 -16.42 -12.06 -1.60
N ASP A 2 -17.19 -12.57 -0.64
CA ASP A 2 -18.61 -12.83 -0.89
C ASP A 2 -19.42 -11.51 -0.94
N PRO A 3 -20.70 -11.55 -1.34
CA PRO A 3 -21.54 -10.35 -1.42
C PRO A 3 -21.62 -9.52 -0.12
N GLU A 4 -21.54 -10.15 1.05
CA GLU A 4 -21.62 -9.44 2.34
C GLU A 4 -20.29 -8.79 2.70
N ALA A 5 -19.19 -9.51 2.45
CA ALA A 5 -17.84 -9.01 2.62
C ALA A 5 -17.56 -7.78 1.73
N LEU A 6 -18.11 -7.73 0.50
CA LEU A 6 -18.01 -6.53 -0.34
C LEU A 6 -18.70 -5.32 0.32
N ARG A 7 -19.92 -5.49 0.85
CA ARG A 7 -20.65 -4.41 1.52
C ARG A 7 -19.90 -3.91 2.74
N ARG A 8 -19.40 -4.81 3.59
CA ARG A 8 -18.51 -4.46 4.71
C ARG A 8 -17.23 -3.75 4.25
N CYS A 9 -16.66 -4.19 3.12
CA CYS A 9 -15.49 -3.53 2.52
C CYS A 9 -15.80 -2.09 2.08
N MET A 10 -17.03 -1.80 1.67
CA MET A 10 -17.47 -0.45 1.27
C MET A 10 -17.95 0.41 2.46
N SER A 11 -18.43 -0.20 3.55
CA SER A 11 -18.88 0.51 4.75
C SER A 11 -17.75 0.83 5.74
N PHE A 12 -17.78 1.99 6.40
CA PHE A 12 -16.72 2.38 7.36
C PHE A 12 -16.69 1.50 8.62
N GLY A 13 -15.50 1.28 9.19
CA GLY A 13 -15.31 0.66 10.50
C GLY A 13 -15.41 -0.87 10.57
N PHE A 14 -15.72 -1.57 9.47
CA PHE A 14 -15.78 -3.03 9.47
C PHE A 14 -14.41 -3.68 9.19
N SER A 15 -13.98 -4.56 10.09
CA SER A 15 -12.82 -5.42 9.90
C SER A 15 -12.95 -6.70 10.73
N ASP A 16 -13.07 -7.84 10.07
CA ASP A 16 -13.07 -9.17 10.72
C ASP A 16 -11.63 -9.66 11.04
N LYS A 17 -10.61 -8.86 10.69
CA LYS A 17 -9.19 -9.16 10.93
C LYS A 17 -8.83 -8.80 12.37
N GLN A 18 -9.16 -9.70 13.29
CA GLN A 18 -8.86 -9.54 14.72
C GLN A 18 -7.50 -10.08 15.15
N SER A 19 -6.82 -10.86 14.30
CA SER A 19 -5.49 -11.38 14.61
C SER A 19 -4.41 -10.33 14.40
N ASP A 20 -3.42 -10.33 15.30
CA ASP A 20 -2.20 -9.54 15.16
C ASP A 20 -1.36 -9.91 13.94
N ALA A 21 -1.64 -11.01 13.25
CA ALA A 21 -0.93 -11.36 12.02
C ALA A 21 -1.26 -10.44 10.83
N PHE A 22 -2.37 -9.68 10.88
CA PHE A 22 -2.82 -8.87 9.75
C PHE A 22 -2.34 -7.42 9.83
N ILE A 23 -1.89 -6.90 8.68
CA ILE A 23 -1.54 -5.48 8.54
C ILE A 23 -2.77 -4.58 8.65
N GLY A 24 -3.91 -4.98 8.09
CA GLY A 24 -5.15 -4.20 8.08
C GLY A 24 -6.03 -4.49 9.28
N GLN A 25 -6.24 -3.52 10.16
CA GLN A 25 -7.03 -3.68 11.38
C GLN A 25 -8.19 -2.65 11.49
N TYR A 26 -8.06 -1.46 10.89
CA TYR A 26 -8.98 -0.34 11.13
C TYR A 26 -10.23 -0.29 10.22
N GLY A 27 -10.37 -1.17 9.24
CA GLY A 27 -11.53 -1.15 8.32
C GLY A 27 -11.64 0.05 7.37
N ASN A 28 -10.66 0.96 7.38
CA ASN A 28 -10.74 2.25 6.66
C ASN A 28 -9.80 2.36 5.46
N GLY A 29 -8.72 1.56 5.42
CA GLY A 29 -7.62 1.75 4.47
C GLY A 29 -8.03 1.70 2.99
N PHE A 30 -9.03 0.88 2.62
CA PHE A 30 -9.56 0.87 1.25
C PHE A 30 -10.15 2.25 0.89
N LYS A 31 -11.15 2.71 1.64
CA LYS A 31 -11.90 3.95 1.34
C LYS A 31 -10.96 5.16 1.31
N THR A 32 -10.13 5.32 2.33
CA THR A 32 -9.24 6.49 2.43
C THR A 32 -8.20 6.50 1.32
N SER A 33 -7.66 5.34 0.94
CA SER A 33 -6.62 5.28 -0.11
C SER A 33 -7.21 5.45 -1.50
N THR A 34 -8.36 4.83 -1.80
CA THR A 34 -8.97 4.96 -3.13
C THR A 34 -9.48 6.38 -3.37
N MET A 35 -10.10 7.01 -2.36
CA MET A 35 -10.54 8.40 -2.45
C MET A 35 -9.38 9.39 -2.47
N ARG A 36 -8.20 9.03 -1.94
CA ARG A 36 -6.98 9.83 -2.09
C ARG A 36 -6.39 9.74 -3.51
N LEU A 37 -6.63 8.66 -4.25
CA LEU A 37 -6.08 8.47 -5.60
C LEU A 37 -6.97 9.06 -6.69
N GLY A 38 -8.29 8.95 -6.56
CA GLY A 38 -9.25 9.52 -7.49
C GLY A 38 -10.63 9.69 -6.87
N ALA A 39 -11.50 10.37 -7.60
CA ALA A 39 -12.86 10.65 -7.14
C ALA A 39 -13.72 9.38 -7.07
N ASP A 40 -13.45 8.39 -7.91
CA ASP A 40 -14.35 7.25 -8.09
C ASP A 40 -13.61 5.92 -8.13
N VAL A 41 -14.22 4.89 -7.53
CA VAL A 41 -13.69 3.53 -7.55
C VAL A 41 -14.81 2.51 -7.75
N ILE A 42 -14.56 1.56 -8.65
CA ILE A 42 -15.38 0.37 -8.84
C ILE A 42 -14.60 -0.88 -8.45
N VAL A 43 -15.26 -1.78 -7.73
CA VAL A 43 -14.68 -3.02 -7.22
C VAL A 43 -15.45 -4.20 -7.78
N PHE A 44 -14.71 -5.12 -8.38
CA PHE A 44 -15.19 -6.42 -8.84
C PHE A 44 -14.60 -7.48 -7.93
N THR A 45 -15.40 -8.42 -7.46
CA THR A 45 -14.90 -9.53 -6.66
C THR A 45 -15.62 -10.83 -6.98
N GLN A 46 -14.85 -11.91 -7.09
CA GLN A 46 -15.36 -13.25 -7.28
C GLN A 46 -14.96 -14.13 -6.09
N ASN A 47 -15.90 -14.95 -5.64
CA ASN A 47 -15.68 -15.90 -4.57
C ASN A 47 -16.27 -17.26 -4.92
N GLN A 48 -15.46 -18.31 -4.77
CA GLN A 48 -15.87 -19.70 -4.90
C GLN A 48 -15.80 -20.48 -3.58
N ASN A 49 -15.44 -19.84 -2.47
CA ASN A 49 -15.09 -20.57 -1.23
C ASN A 49 -16.28 -21.23 -0.51
N ASN A 50 -17.54 -20.99 -0.90
CA ASN A 50 -18.73 -21.57 -0.29
C ASN A 50 -19.74 -21.99 -1.36
N TRP A 51 -19.89 -23.30 -1.62
CA TRP A 51 -20.94 -24.04 -2.36
C TRP A 51 -21.44 -23.48 -3.72
N VAL A 52 -21.77 -22.19 -3.84
CA VAL A 52 -22.20 -21.50 -5.05
C VAL A 52 -21.24 -20.32 -5.35
N PRO A 53 -20.55 -20.33 -6.50
CA PRO A 53 -19.73 -19.20 -6.93
C PRO A 53 -20.54 -17.89 -7.03
N THR A 54 -20.01 -16.80 -6.48
CA THR A 54 -20.63 -15.47 -6.52
C THR A 54 -19.71 -14.45 -7.16
N ARG A 55 -20.29 -13.50 -7.90
CA ARG A 55 -19.63 -12.30 -8.42
C ARG A 55 -20.36 -11.08 -7.88
N SER A 56 -19.61 -10.11 -7.37
CA SER A 56 -20.18 -8.87 -6.85
C SER A 56 -19.45 -7.67 -7.43
N ILE A 57 -20.21 -6.61 -7.70
CA ILE A 57 -19.72 -5.34 -8.23
C ILE A 57 -20.23 -4.23 -7.32
N GLY A 58 -19.33 -3.38 -6.83
CA GLY A 58 -19.69 -2.23 -5.99
C GLY A 58 -18.99 -0.97 -6.47
N LEU A 59 -19.70 0.16 -6.41
CA LEU A 59 -19.19 1.48 -6.80
C LEU A 59 -19.22 2.41 -5.59
N LEU A 60 -18.08 3.04 -5.32
CA LEU A 60 -17.95 4.17 -4.41
C LEU A 60 -17.53 5.37 -5.26
N SER A 61 -18.47 6.26 -5.54
CA SER A 61 -18.28 7.36 -6.48
C SER A 61 -18.61 8.70 -5.83
N TYR A 62 -17.59 9.53 -5.67
CA TYR A 62 -17.76 10.92 -5.23
C TYR A 62 -18.55 11.71 -6.28
N THR A 63 -18.26 11.50 -7.56
CA THR A 63 -18.91 12.19 -8.67
C THR A 63 -20.43 11.96 -8.67
N PHE A 64 -20.85 10.70 -8.55
CA PHE A 64 -22.26 10.32 -8.42
C PHE A 64 -22.93 11.05 -7.25
N LEU A 65 -22.36 10.94 -6.04
CA LEU A 65 -22.97 11.50 -4.84
C LEU A 65 -23.11 13.03 -4.91
N MET A 66 -22.09 13.71 -5.44
CA MET A 66 -22.10 15.17 -5.58
C MET A 66 -23.08 15.64 -6.65
N GLU A 67 -23.11 15.00 -7.82
CA GLU A 67 -24.00 15.42 -8.92
C GLU A 67 -25.47 15.12 -8.64
N THR A 68 -25.77 14.09 -7.85
CA THR A 68 -27.16 13.79 -7.43
C THR A 68 -27.58 14.47 -6.14
N GLY A 69 -26.68 15.23 -5.49
CA GLY A 69 -26.96 15.92 -4.24
C GLY A 69 -27.37 14.98 -3.10
N CYS A 70 -26.75 13.80 -3.02
CA CYS A 70 -27.07 12.82 -1.99
C CYS A 70 -26.42 13.22 -0.65
N ASP A 71 -27.24 13.42 0.37
CA ASP A 71 -26.78 13.70 1.73
C ASP A 71 -26.19 12.45 2.42
N ASP A 72 -26.63 11.26 2.00
CA ASP A 72 -26.17 9.97 2.51
C ASP A 72 -25.19 9.29 1.54
N VAL A 73 -24.23 8.55 2.09
CA VAL A 73 -23.27 7.75 1.30
C VAL A 73 -23.98 6.50 0.76
N LEU A 74 -24.46 6.61 -0.48
CA LEU A 74 -25.03 5.50 -1.24
C LEU A 74 -23.93 4.72 -1.98
N VAL A 75 -23.94 3.40 -1.83
CA VAL A 75 -22.99 2.49 -2.49
C VAL A 75 -23.75 1.49 -3.37
N PRO A 76 -23.96 1.80 -4.66
CA PRO A 76 -24.59 0.89 -5.61
C PRO A 76 -23.82 -0.43 -5.67
N THR A 77 -24.53 -1.53 -5.44
CA THR A 77 -23.95 -2.87 -5.45
C THR A 77 -24.89 -3.85 -6.16
N VAL A 78 -24.33 -4.69 -7.04
CA VAL A 78 -25.04 -5.79 -7.70
C VAL A 78 -24.29 -7.09 -7.48
N ASP A 79 -25.06 -8.18 -7.35
CA ASP A 79 -24.54 -9.52 -7.08
C ASP A 79 -25.07 -10.49 -8.14
N TYR A 80 -24.22 -11.46 -8.50
CA TYR A 80 -24.56 -12.56 -9.38
C TYR A 80 -24.15 -13.86 -8.71
N GLN A 81 -24.94 -14.91 -8.93
CA GLN A 81 -24.66 -16.26 -8.46
C GLN A 81 -24.57 -17.19 -9.67
N TYR A 82 -23.69 -18.18 -9.58
CA TYR A 82 -23.60 -19.20 -10.62
C TYR A 82 -24.77 -20.18 -10.49
N ASP A 83 -25.52 -20.34 -11.57
CA ASP A 83 -26.63 -21.26 -11.66
C ASP A 83 -26.21 -22.50 -12.45
N LEU A 84 -26.24 -23.65 -11.77
CA LEU A 84 -25.89 -24.95 -12.34
C LEU A 84 -26.84 -25.38 -13.45
N THR A 85 -28.09 -24.91 -13.43
CA THR A 85 -29.11 -25.32 -14.41
C THR A 85 -28.93 -24.61 -15.75
N THR A 86 -28.59 -23.33 -15.73
CA THR A 86 -28.31 -22.52 -16.93
C THR A 86 -26.83 -22.48 -17.29
N THR A 87 -25.95 -23.06 -16.45
CA THR A 87 -24.49 -23.03 -16.59
C THR A 87 -23.93 -21.61 -16.73
N SER A 88 -24.59 -20.64 -16.10
CA SER A 88 -24.33 -19.21 -16.29
C SER A 88 -24.45 -18.43 -14.98
N TYR A 89 -23.88 -17.23 -14.95
CA TYR A 89 -24.09 -16.31 -13.84
C TYR A 89 -25.44 -15.59 -14.02
N VAL A 90 -26.33 -15.75 -13.04
CA VAL A 90 -27.64 -15.12 -13.00
C VAL A 90 -27.68 -14.04 -11.91
N GLN A 91 -28.55 -13.05 -12.09
CA GLN A 91 -28.74 -11.97 -11.13
C GLN A 91 -29.15 -12.53 -9.77
N MET A 92 -28.43 -12.16 -8.71
CA MET A 92 -28.75 -12.54 -7.34
C MET A 92 -29.60 -11.44 -6.71
N LEU A 93 -30.92 -11.66 -6.69
CA LEU A 93 -31.87 -10.72 -6.12
C LEU A 93 -31.87 -10.82 -4.59
N ARG A 94 -31.11 -9.95 -3.93
CA ARG A 94 -31.09 -9.89 -2.47
C ARG A 94 -32.40 -9.37 -1.86
N HIS A 95 -33.07 -8.44 -2.51
CA HIS A 95 -34.29 -7.80 -2.01
C HIS A 95 -35.38 -7.87 -3.07
N ASP A 96 -35.24 -7.11 -4.14
CA ASP A 96 -36.16 -7.14 -5.27
C ASP A 96 -35.44 -6.77 -6.59
N GLN A 97 -36.13 -6.99 -7.71
CA GLN A 97 -35.64 -6.66 -9.05
C GLN A 97 -35.46 -5.14 -9.24
N LYS A 98 -36.27 -4.32 -8.57
CA LYS A 98 -36.25 -2.86 -8.76
C LYS A 98 -34.95 -2.26 -8.21
N LEU A 99 -34.53 -2.69 -7.03
CA LEU A 99 -33.27 -2.28 -6.39
C LEU A 99 -32.08 -2.76 -7.22
N PHE A 100 -32.10 -4.01 -7.71
CA PHE A 100 -31.06 -4.52 -8.58
C PHE A 100 -30.94 -3.66 -9.85
N SER A 101 -32.04 -3.44 -10.57
CA SER A 101 -32.06 -2.64 -11.80
C SER A 101 -31.65 -1.19 -11.55
N SER A 102 -32.04 -0.60 -10.41
CA SER A 102 -31.61 0.75 -10.02
C SER A 102 -30.10 0.82 -9.77
N ASN A 103 -29.54 -0.12 -9.01
CA ASN A 103 -28.10 -0.16 -8.75
C ASN A 103 -27.31 -0.40 -10.05
N LEU A 104 -27.78 -1.32 -10.90
CA LEU A 104 -27.18 -1.56 -12.20
C LEU A 104 -27.21 -0.29 -13.06
N ALA A 105 -28.33 0.42 -13.13
CA ALA A 105 -28.42 1.67 -13.89
C ALA A 105 -27.43 2.73 -13.39
N ILE A 106 -27.21 2.83 -12.08
CA ILE A 106 -26.20 3.74 -11.51
C ILE A 106 -24.79 3.29 -11.92
N LEU A 107 -24.47 1.99 -11.82
CA LEU A 107 -23.18 1.45 -12.27
C LEU A 107 -22.92 1.77 -13.75
N LEU A 108 -23.91 1.56 -14.62
CA LEU A 108 -23.77 1.78 -16.06
C LEU A 108 -23.64 3.27 -16.44
N LYS A 109 -24.19 4.16 -15.61
CA LYS A 109 -24.14 5.61 -15.83
C LYS A 109 -22.84 6.24 -15.31
N TRP A 110 -22.35 5.80 -14.15
CA TRP A 110 -21.29 6.48 -13.41
C TRP A 110 -19.96 5.73 -13.35
N SER A 111 -19.91 4.49 -13.82
CA SER A 111 -18.65 3.76 -13.99
C SER A 111 -18.10 3.91 -15.41
N PRO A 112 -16.85 3.49 -15.68
CA PRO A 112 -16.27 3.46 -17.01
C PRO A 112 -16.92 2.44 -17.98
N PHE A 113 -17.95 1.71 -17.55
CA PHE A 113 -18.59 0.64 -18.31
C PHE A 113 -20.05 1.00 -18.57
N SER A 114 -20.47 0.97 -19.83
CA SER A 114 -21.80 1.41 -20.25
C SER A 114 -22.80 0.25 -20.42
N THR A 115 -22.33 -1.00 -20.38
CA THR A 115 -23.20 -2.19 -20.49
C THR A 115 -22.94 -3.25 -19.41
N GLU A 116 -23.96 -4.05 -19.09
CA GLU A 116 -23.83 -5.18 -18.16
C GLU A 116 -22.81 -6.21 -18.67
N ALA A 117 -22.73 -6.40 -19.99
CA ALA A 117 -21.74 -7.27 -20.62
C ALA A 117 -20.30 -6.79 -20.39
N GLU A 118 -20.04 -5.48 -20.47
CA GLU A 118 -18.71 -4.91 -20.17
C GLU A 118 -18.31 -5.06 -18.71
N LEU A 119 -19.27 -4.92 -17.78
CA LEU A 119 -19.08 -5.17 -16.36
C LEU A 119 -18.73 -6.64 -16.11
N LEU A 120 -19.48 -7.58 -16.70
CA LEU A 120 -19.26 -9.01 -16.53
C LEU A 120 -17.93 -9.47 -17.15
N LYS A 121 -17.50 -8.83 -18.24
CA LYS A 121 -16.18 -9.08 -18.87
C LYS A 121 -15.01 -8.78 -17.93
N GLN A 122 -15.18 -7.95 -16.90
CA GLN A 122 -14.12 -7.66 -15.94
C GLN A 122 -13.75 -8.85 -15.04
N PHE A 123 -14.51 -9.95 -15.07
CA PHE A 123 -14.21 -11.16 -14.32
C PHE A 123 -13.40 -12.20 -15.11
N ASP A 124 -13.26 -12.06 -16.43
CA ASP A 124 -12.68 -13.10 -17.30
C ASP A 124 -11.22 -13.44 -16.98
N ASP A 125 -10.45 -12.47 -16.49
CA ASP A 125 -9.03 -12.58 -16.12
C ASP A 125 -8.81 -12.80 -14.60
N MET A 126 -9.88 -12.88 -13.80
CA MET A 126 -9.80 -12.94 -12.35
C MET A 126 -9.58 -14.37 -11.80
N GLY A 127 -9.79 -15.39 -12.64
CA GLY A 127 -9.76 -16.79 -12.22
C GLY A 127 -10.94 -17.13 -11.31
N ASP A 128 -10.75 -18.13 -10.43
CA ASP A 128 -11.80 -18.68 -9.57
C ASP A 128 -12.11 -17.82 -8.34
N HIS A 129 -11.11 -17.15 -7.79
CA HIS A 129 -11.24 -16.27 -6.63
C HIS A 129 -10.35 -15.04 -6.82
N GLY A 130 -10.90 -13.85 -6.63
CA GLY A 130 -10.11 -12.63 -6.78
C GLY A 130 -10.88 -11.35 -6.50
N THR A 131 -10.14 -10.25 -6.56
CA THR A 131 -10.69 -8.89 -6.48
C THR A 131 -9.94 -8.00 -7.45
N LYS A 132 -10.66 -7.23 -8.26
CA LYS A 132 -10.14 -6.18 -9.14
C LYS A 132 -10.71 -4.85 -8.70
N ILE A 133 -9.84 -3.87 -8.51
CA ILE A 133 -10.18 -2.51 -8.07
C ILE A 133 -9.74 -1.58 -9.18
N ILE A 134 -10.66 -0.75 -9.68
CA ILE A 134 -10.38 0.25 -10.70
C ILE A 134 -10.72 1.62 -10.11
N VAL A 135 -9.68 2.41 -9.86
CA VAL A 135 -9.81 3.82 -9.46
C VAL A 135 -9.72 4.66 -10.73
N PHE A 136 -10.64 5.58 -10.90
CA PHE A 136 -10.74 6.47 -12.07
C PHE A 136 -11.08 7.89 -11.61
N ASN A 137 -11.05 8.83 -12.56
CA ASN A 137 -11.09 10.27 -12.26
C ASN A 137 -10.00 10.64 -11.24
N LEU A 138 -8.76 10.30 -11.61
CA LEU A 138 -7.58 10.53 -10.77
C LEU A 138 -7.35 12.02 -10.54
N TRP A 139 -6.81 12.36 -9.37
CA TRP A 139 -6.59 13.75 -8.99
C TRP A 139 -5.46 14.42 -9.78
N PHE A 140 -5.61 15.72 -9.93
CA PHE A 140 -4.61 16.63 -10.48
C PHE A 140 -3.92 17.36 -9.33
N ASN A 141 -2.67 17.78 -9.57
CA ASN A 141 -1.93 18.63 -8.65
C ASN A 141 -2.35 20.11 -8.82
N ASP A 142 -1.76 20.99 -8.01
CA ASP A 142 -2.04 22.43 -8.02
C ASP A 142 -1.70 23.11 -9.35
N ASP A 143 -0.81 22.51 -10.16
CA ASP A 143 -0.42 22.99 -11.48
C ASP A 143 -1.40 22.55 -12.59
N GLY A 144 -2.41 21.73 -12.26
CA GLY A 144 -3.38 21.18 -13.21
C GLY A 144 -2.90 19.95 -13.98
N ASP A 145 -1.74 19.38 -13.59
CA ASP A 145 -1.21 18.14 -14.14
C ASP A 145 -1.69 16.93 -13.32
N MET A 146 -1.80 15.76 -13.94
CA MET A 146 -2.13 14.52 -13.21
C MET A 146 -1.04 14.23 -12.16
N GLU A 147 -1.42 13.92 -10.91
CA GLU A 147 -0.43 13.71 -9.82
C GLU A 147 0.51 12.53 -10.11
N LEU A 148 -0.01 11.50 -10.80
CA LEU A 148 0.71 10.31 -11.20
C LEU A 148 1.11 10.36 -12.67
N ASP A 149 2.39 10.15 -12.93
CA ASP A 149 2.97 10.07 -14.26
C ASP A 149 3.10 8.60 -14.71
N PHE A 150 2.34 8.26 -15.75
CA PHE A 150 2.31 6.93 -16.37
C PHE A 150 3.13 6.84 -17.67
N ASN A 151 3.74 7.95 -18.10
CA ASN A 151 4.30 8.11 -19.44
C ASN A 151 5.83 8.15 -19.44
N SER A 152 6.45 8.79 -18.44
CA SER A 152 7.92 8.93 -18.41
C SER A 152 8.67 7.61 -18.30
N ASP A 153 8.11 6.62 -17.63
CA ASP A 153 8.64 5.26 -17.56
C ASP A 153 7.53 4.25 -17.86
N LYS A 154 7.73 3.44 -18.92
CA LYS A 154 6.74 2.44 -19.34
C LYS A 154 6.51 1.37 -18.28
N LYS A 155 7.50 1.11 -17.42
CA LYS A 155 7.49 0.07 -16.38
C LYS A 155 7.20 0.62 -14.97
N ASP A 156 7.03 1.92 -14.79
CA ASP A 156 6.83 2.52 -13.46
C ASP A 156 5.59 3.42 -13.42
N ILE A 157 5.24 3.86 -12.22
CA ILE A 157 4.32 4.98 -11.98
C ILE A 157 5.10 5.96 -11.11
N LEU A 158 5.28 7.17 -11.63
CA LEU A 158 6.07 8.20 -10.96
C LEU A 158 5.18 9.29 -10.36
N ILE A 159 5.70 10.05 -9.40
CA ILE A 159 5.09 11.31 -8.97
C ILE A 159 5.49 12.41 -9.97
N THR A 160 4.49 13.08 -10.54
CA THR A 160 4.69 14.17 -11.50
C THR A 160 5.53 15.29 -10.88
N GLY A 161 6.51 15.79 -11.63
CA GLY A 161 7.39 16.89 -11.20
C GLY A 161 8.47 16.54 -10.16
N ALA A 162 8.40 15.36 -9.52
CA ALA A 162 9.34 14.98 -8.45
C ALA A 162 10.72 14.57 -8.98
N HIS A 163 10.82 14.14 -10.23
CA HIS A 163 12.08 13.68 -10.83
C HIS A 163 12.73 14.76 -11.71
N LYS A 164 13.66 15.52 -11.13
CA LYS A 164 14.64 16.33 -11.89
C LYS A 164 15.99 15.60 -11.89
N LYS A 165 16.21 14.73 -12.88
CA LYS A 165 17.53 14.10 -13.10
C LYS A 165 18.56 15.20 -13.28
N VAL A 166 19.46 15.37 -12.31
CA VAL A 166 20.58 16.29 -12.45
C VAL A 166 21.54 15.64 -13.44
N LYS A 167 21.63 16.20 -14.66
CA LYS A 167 22.62 15.76 -15.66
C LYS A 167 24.01 15.93 -15.07
N THR A 168 24.69 14.83 -14.81
CA THR A 168 26.05 14.81 -14.27
C THR A 168 26.83 13.66 -14.89
N ASN A 169 28.11 13.88 -15.14
CA ASN A 169 29.02 12.87 -15.70
C ASN A 169 29.72 12.06 -14.59
N SER A 170 29.47 12.36 -13.31
CA SER A 170 30.05 11.62 -12.19
C SER A 170 29.26 10.33 -11.93
N LEU A 171 29.95 9.20 -12.04
CA LEU A 171 29.37 7.87 -11.80
C LEU A 171 28.83 7.74 -10.38
N ASP A 172 29.49 8.31 -9.38
CA ASP A 172 29.06 8.25 -7.97
C ASP A 172 27.76 9.03 -7.74
N LYS A 173 27.63 10.20 -8.38
CA LYS A 173 26.39 10.99 -8.32
C LYS A 173 25.23 10.27 -9.03
N ILE A 174 25.52 9.54 -10.11
CA ILE A 174 24.52 8.70 -10.79
C ILE A 174 24.10 7.53 -9.89
N ALA A 175 25.06 6.87 -9.22
CA ALA A 175 24.78 5.79 -8.28
C ALA A 175 23.93 6.28 -7.09
N ALA A 176 24.24 7.43 -6.52
CA ALA A 176 23.47 8.04 -5.44
C ALA A 176 22.03 8.43 -5.86
N GLN A 177 21.84 8.92 -7.09
CA GLN A 177 20.50 9.21 -7.63
C GLN A 177 19.67 7.95 -7.86
N ASN A 178 20.31 6.85 -8.22
CA ASN A 178 19.66 5.57 -8.47
C ASN A 178 19.43 4.75 -7.20
N TYR A 179 20.01 5.16 -6.07
CA TYR A 179 19.83 4.47 -4.80
C TYR A 179 18.37 4.52 -4.33
N VAL A 180 17.91 3.44 -3.68
CA VAL A 180 16.50 3.25 -3.34
C VAL A 180 15.95 4.35 -2.43
N SER A 181 16.76 4.88 -1.50
CA SER A 181 16.36 5.99 -0.61
C SER A 181 15.98 7.27 -1.35
N THR A 182 16.60 7.52 -2.51
CA THR A 182 16.31 8.67 -3.35
C THR A 182 15.08 8.40 -4.20
N ARG A 183 15.01 7.19 -4.78
CA ARG A 183 13.95 6.79 -5.71
C ARG A 183 12.59 6.60 -5.05
N LEU A 184 12.53 6.09 -3.82
CA LEU A 184 11.27 5.77 -3.13
C LEU A 184 10.32 6.97 -2.96
N ARG A 185 10.85 8.21 -3.04
CA ARG A 185 10.05 9.43 -2.91
C ARG A 185 9.18 9.72 -4.12
N TYR A 186 9.50 9.11 -5.27
CA TYR A 186 8.80 9.40 -6.52
C TYR A 186 8.56 8.19 -7.41
N SER A 187 9.19 7.03 -7.18
CA SER A 187 9.04 5.81 -7.98
C SER A 187 8.26 4.76 -7.20
N LEU A 188 7.07 4.41 -7.69
CA LEU A 188 6.25 3.36 -7.07
C LEU A 188 6.96 2.01 -7.12
N ARG A 189 7.66 1.69 -8.22
CA ARG A 189 8.47 0.47 -8.32
C ARG A 189 9.52 0.37 -7.23
N ALA A 190 10.26 1.47 -6.99
CA ALA A 190 11.27 1.51 -5.94
C ALA A 190 10.63 1.36 -4.54
N TYR A 191 9.53 2.07 -4.28
CA TYR A 191 8.80 1.93 -3.01
C TYR A 191 8.26 0.51 -2.79
N ALA A 192 7.63 -0.08 -3.81
CA ALA A 192 7.07 -1.43 -3.78
C ALA A 192 8.14 -2.50 -3.53
N SER A 193 9.35 -2.32 -4.07
CA SER A 193 10.46 -3.28 -3.89
C SER A 193 10.90 -3.45 -2.43
N ILE A 194 10.77 -2.41 -1.60
CA ILE A 194 11.15 -2.42 -0.18
C ILE A 194 9.93 -2.45 0.77
N LEU A 195 8.72 -2.52 0.21
CA LEU A 195 7.47 -2.36 0.95
C LEU A 195 7.28 -3.42 2.04
N TYR A 196 7.74 -4.63 1.72
CA TYR A 196 7.70 -5.77 2.61
C TYR A 196 9.13 -6.23 2.94
N LEU A 197 9.38 -6.54 4.20
CA LEU A 197 10.70 -7.02 4.65
C LEU A 197 11.00 -8.42 4.10
N HIS A 198 9.97 -9.26 4.06
CA HIS A 198 9.97 -10.64 3.57
C HIS A 198 8.81 -10.83 2.60
N VAL A 199 9.11 -11.13 1.35
CA VAL A 199 8.10 -11.45 0.32
C VAL A 199 8.04 -12.97 0.20
N PRO A 200 6.90 -13.63 0.52
CA PRO A 200 6.74 -15.07 0.32
C PRO A 200 6.77 -15.46 -1.16
N ASP A 201 7.23 -16.68 -1.48
CA ASP A 201 7.28 -17.18 -2.88
C ASP A 201 5.90 -17.25 -3.55
N THR A 202 4.82 -17.29 -2.77
CA THR A 202 3.43 -17.28 -3.24
C THR A 202 2.89 -15.87 -3.51
N PHE A 203 3.68 -14.83 -3.28
CA PHE A 203 3.29 -13.44 -3.44
C PHE A 203 4.23 -12.73 -4.42
N ARG A 204 3.64 -12.02 -5.39
CA ARG A 204 4.39 -11.18 -6.33
C ARG A 204 3.66 -9.88 -6.57
N ILE A 205 4.42 -8.82 -6.84
CA ILE A 205 3.90 -7.51 -7.23
C ILE A 205 4.24 -7.30 -8.69
N ILE A 206 3.23 -7.15 -9.54
CA ILE A 206 3.41 -6.80 -10.95
C ILE A 206 2.98 -5.34 -11.11
N LEU A 207 3.89 -4.51 -11.60
CA LEU A 207 3.62 -3.12 -11.91
C LEU A 207 3.78 -2.92 -13.41
N ARG A 208 2.75 -2.37 -14.08
CA ARG A 208 2.80 -2.07 -15.52
C ARG A 208 3.20 -3.30 -16.38
N GLY A 209 2.71 -4.49 -16.00
CA GLY A 209 3.00 -5.75 -16.68
C GLY A 209 4.41 -6.31 -16.46
N CYS A 210 5.22 -5.72 -15.58
CA CYS A 210 6.56 -6.22 -15.23
C CYS A 210 6.66 -6.50 -13.74
N ASP A 211 7.20 -7.67 -13.37
CA ASP A 211 7.47 -8.04 -11.98
C ASP A 211 8.32 -6.96 -11.28
N VAL A 212 7.99 -6.68 -10.03
CA VAL A 212 8.78 -5.83 -9.13
C VAL A 212 9.65 -6.74 -8.30
N GLU A 213 10.94 -6.77 -8.62
CA GLU A 213 11.93 -7.52 -7.85
C GLU A 213 11.99 -6.99 -6.40
N PRO A 214 11.79 -7.85 -5.39
CA PRO A 214 11.96 -7.47 -3.99
C PRO A 214 13.41 -7.05 -3.73
N HIS A 215 13.58 -5.89 -3.09
CA HIS A 215 14.89 -5.35 -2.74
C HIS A 215 15.08 -5.40 -1.23
N ASN A 216 15.97 -6.27 -0.74
CA ASN A 216 16.32 -6.30 0.67
C ASN A 216 17.46 -5.31 0.94
N VAL A 217 17.16 -4.22 1.66
CA VAL A 217 18.13 -3.16 1.99
C VAL A 217 19.34 -3.69 2.78
N VAL A 218 19.21 -4.80 3.51
CA VAL A 218 20.34 -5.47 4.17
C VAL A 218 21.44 -5.83 3.17
N ASN A 219 21.08 -6.16 1.92
CA ASN A 219 22.03 -6.52 0.88
C ASN A 219 22.91 -5.33 0.43
N ASP A 220 22.48 -4.10 0.72
CA ASP A 220 23.25 -2.89 0.43
C ASP A 220 24.24 -2.54 1.55
N LEU A 221 24.22 -3.27 2.67
CA LEU A 221 25.08 -3.02 3.82
C LEU A 221 26.41 -3.79 3.75
N MET A 222 27.48 -3.09 4.14
CA MET A 222 28.83 -3.55 4.45
C MET A 222 29.04 -3.53 5.98
N TYR A 223 29.99 -4.33 6.47
CA TYR A 223 30.37 -4.40 7.89
C TYR A 223 29.16 -4.58 8.83
N ARG A 224 28.30 -5.55 8.51
CA ARG A 224 27.01 -5.73 9.17
C ARG A 224 27.19 -6.17 10.62
N GLU A 225 26.42 -5.54 11.50
CA GLU A 225 26.28 -5.96 12.89
C GLU A 225 24.80 -6.17 13.23
N CYS A 226 24.54 -7.09 14.16
CA CYS A 226 23.21 -7.37 14.67
C CYS A 226 23.14 -6.92 16.12
N VAL A 227 22.30 -5.92 16.41
CA VAL A 227 22.12 -5.37 17.75
C VAL A 227 20.76 -5.81 18.29
N LEU A 228 20.76 -6.48 19.43
CA LEU A 228 19.54 -6.87 20.13
C LEU A 228 19.02 -5.71 20.98
N TYR A 229 17.77 -5.32 20.77
CA TYR A 229 17.05 -4.36 21.59
C TYR A 229 15.90 -5.03 22.33
N LYS A 230 15.81 -4.81 23.64
CA LYS A 230 14.72 -5.28 24.49
C LYS A 230 13.98 -4.07 25.07
N PRO A 231 12.86 -3.64 24.47
CA PRO A 231 12.07 -2.56 25.03
C PRO A 231 11.49 -3.00 26.38
N GLN A 232 11.68 -2.18 27.41
CA GLN A 232 11.11 -2.40 28.73
C GLN A 232 9.89 -1.48 28.93
N ILE A 233 8.75 -2.02 29.37
CA ILE A 233 7.59 -1.23 29.80
C ILE A 233 7.19 -1.72 31.19
N ALA A 234 7.29 -0.87 32.21
CA ALA A 234 6.79 -1.18 33.57
C ALA A 234 7.20 -2.57 34.12
N GLY A 235 8.41 -3.05 33.79
CA GLY A 235 8.92 -4.37 34.22
C GLY A 235 8.55 -5.56 33.34
N LEU A 236 7.68 -5.38 32.34
CA LEU A 236 7.37 -6.39 31.33
C LEU A 236 8.32 -6.23 30.12
N THR A 237 8.90 -7.35 29.70
CA THR A 237 9.77 -7.40 28.51
C THR A 237 8.86 -7.64 27.30
N GLU A 238 8.79 -6.65 26.42
CA GLU A 238 8.17 -6.79 25.10
C GLU A 238 9.00 -7.73 24.21
N SER A 239 8.45 -8.08 23.04
CA SER A 239 9.20 -8.88 22.06
C SER A 239 10.52 -8.21 21.70
N SER A 240 11.63 -8.94 21.85
CA SER A 240 12.95 -8.41 21.53
C SER A 240 13.07 -8.16 20.03
N VAL A 241 13.72 -7.07 19.65
CA VAL A 241 13.93 -6.69 18.25
C VAL A 241 15.40 -6.81 17.90
N ILE A 242 15.68 -7.46 16.77
CA ILE A 242 17.02 -7.53 16.19
C ILE A 242 17.11 -6.43 15.14
N THR A 243 18.02 -5.50 15.36
CA THR A 243 18.37 -4.46 14.39
C THR A 243 19.61 -4.89 13.63
N THR A 244 19.51 -5.00 12.31
CA THR A 244 20.70 -5.16 11.45
C THR A 244 21.18 -3.77 11.07
N ILE A 245 22.43 -3.42 11.39
CA ILE A 245 23.04 -2.12 11.10
C ILE A 245 24.29 -2.32 10.24
N GLY A 246 24.60 -1.37 9.38
CA GLY A 246 25.78 -1.43 8.54
C GLY A 246 26.05 -0.14 7.78
N PHE A 247 27.21 -0.11 7.11
CA PHE A 247 27.54 0.94 6.15
C PHE A 247 26.92 0.65 4.79
N VAL A 248 26.23 1.62 4.20
CA VAL A 248 25.77 1.50 2.81
C VAL A 248 26.97 1.36 1.86
N LYS A 249 26.89 0.44 0.90
CA LYS A 249 27.86 0.32 -0.20
C LYS A 249 28.02 1.67 -0.90
N GLY A 250 29.24 2.20 -0.93
CA GLY A 250 29.52 3.54 -1.49
C GLY A 250 29.49 4.67 -0.47
N ALA A 251 29.29 4.38 0.82
CA ALA A 251 29.63 5.30 1.89
C ALA A 251 31.16 5.53 1.95
N PRO A 252 31.64 6.74 2.29
CA PRO A 252 30.86 7.90 2.73
C PRO A 252 30.32 8.78 1.58
N ASP A 253 30.64 8.49 0.33
CA ASP A 253 30.31 9.35 -0.82
C ASP A 253 28.79 9.44 -1.07
N ILE A 254 28.06 8.37 -0.77
CA ILE A 254 26.60 8.33 -0.79
C ILE A 254 26.04 8.93 0.51
N ASP A 255 25.29 10.04 0.39
CA ASP A 255 24.61 10.71 1.51
C ASP A 255 23.28 10.02 1.87
N VAL A 256 23.38 8.80 2.35
CA VAL A 256 22.24 8.00 2.83
C VAL A 256 22.51 7.57 4.26
N GLN A 257 21.53 7.76 5.13
CA GLN A 257 21.59 7.33 6.51
C GLN A 257 20.18 7.14 7.08
N GLY A 258 20.08 6.38 8.17
CA GLY A 258 18.85 6.20 8.93
C GLY A 258 18.32 4.77 8.93
N PHE A 259 17.17 4.56 9.56
CA PHE A 259 16.60 3.23 9.79
C PHE A 259 15.38 2.97 8.91
N ASN A 260 15.33 1.81 8.27
CA ASN A 260 14.12 1.29 7.67
C ASN A 260 13.35 0.50 8.74
N VAL A 261 12.26 1.08 9.21
CA VAL A 261 11.46 0.52 10.32
C VAL A 261 10.21 -0.13 9.74
N TYR A 262 10.08 -1.43 9.97
CA TYR A 262 8.93 -2.25 9.58
C TYR A 262 8.02 -2.51 10.79
N HIS A 263 6.77 -2.83 10.52
CA HIS A 263 5.82 -3.32 11.50
C HIS A 263 4.96 -4.39 10.81
N LYS A 264 5.01 -5.62 11.33
CA LYS A 264 4.30 -6.80 10.80
C LYS A 264 4.57 -6.97 9.30
N ASN A 265 5.86 -7.05 8.97
CA ASN A 265 6.41 -7.18 7.64
C ASN A 265 6.17 -5.97 6.71
N ARG A 266 5.48 -4.90 7.14
CA ARG A 266 5.19 -3.70 6.33
C ARG A 266 6.08 -2.55 6.72
N LEU A 267 6.76 -1.94 5.75
CA LEU A 267 7.56 -0.72 5.96
C LEU A 267 6.68 0.40 6.54
N ILE A 268 7.12 1.12 7.56
CA ILE A 268 6.41 2.30 8.10
C ILE A 268 7.24 3.55 7.89
N LEU A 269 8.50 3.54 8.36
CA LEU A 269 9.42 4.66 8.21
C LEU A 269 10.62 4.25 7.34
N PRO A 270 10.71 4.72 6.08
CA PRO A 270 11.89 4.53 5.25
C PRO A 270 13.01 5.50 5.64
N PHE A 271 14.23 4.99 5.82
CA PHE A 271 15.44 5.80 6.10
C PHE A 271 15.23 6.90 7.17
N TRP A 272 14.60 6.52 8.29
CA TRP A 272 14.34 7.42 9.40
C TRP A 272 15.63 7.93 10.02
N LYS A 273 15.89 9.23 9.85
CA LYS A 273 17.07 9.91 10.37
C LYS A 273 16.88 10.23 11.86
N VAL A 274 17.39 9.35 12.72
CA VAL A 274 17.37 9.51 14.19
C VAL A 274 18.62 10.21 14.74
N ALA A 275 19.73 10.11 14.02
CA ALA A 275 20.96 10.82 14.33
C ALA A 275 21.07 12.03 13.40
N ASN A 276 21.22 13.21 13.98
CA ASN A 276 21.48 14.44 13.24
C ASN A 276 22.65 15.13 13.94
N ASN A 277 23.79 15.21 13.26
CA ASN A 277 24.99 15.85 13.81
C ASN A 277 25.65 16.72 12.73
N SER A 278 25.98 17.96 13.11
CA SER A 278 26.68 18.94 12.29
C SER A 278 28.07 18.47 11.82
N TYR A 279 28.67 17.50 12.52
CA TYR A 279 30.02 16.99 12.26
C TYR A 279 30.07 15.71 11.40
N GLY A 280 28.95 15.28 10.80
CA GLY A 280 28.93 14.14 9.87
C GLY A 280 28.98 12.73 10.49
N LYS A 281 28.95 12.60 11.83
CA LYS A 281 28.84 11.30 12.51
C LYS A 281 27.53 10.59 12.13
N GLY A 282 27.63 9.30 11.80
CA GLY A 282 26.49 8.47 11.37
C GLY A 282 26.18 8.51 9.87
N ARG A 283 26.94 9.29 9.08
CA ARG A 283 26.76 9.33 7.62
C ARG A 283 27.04 7.96 7.01
N GLY A 284 26.17 7.48 6.12
CA GLY A 284 26.33 6.15 5.52
C GLY A 284 25.83 5.00 6.38
N VAL A 285 25.49 5.23 7.66
CA VAL A 285 24.95 4.19 8.54
C VAL A 285 23.47 3.98 8.24
N VAL A 286 23.11 2.77 7.84
CA VAL A 286 21.72 2.35 7.65
C VAL A 286 21.42 1.15 8.51
N GLY A 287 20.24 1.18 9.14
CA GLY A 287 19.72 0.06 9.91
C GLY A 287 18.37 -0.43 9.40
N ILE A 288 18.05 -1.67 9.71
CA ILE A 288 16.79 -2.33 9.38
C ILE A 288 16.29 -3.02 10.65
N LEU A 289 15.02 -2.80 11.00
CA LEU A 289 14.36 -3.46 12.13
C LEU A 289 12.86 -3.59 11.92
N GLU A 290 12.26 -4.53 12.65
CA GLU A 290 10.81 -4.69 12.75
C GLU A 290 10.34 -4.34 14.18
N ALA A 291 9.58 -3.26 14.33
CA ALA A 291 9.14 -2.69 15.59
C ALA A 291 7.66 -3.00 15.87
N ASN A 292 7.32 -4.28 16.07
CA ASN A 292 5.94 -4.74 16.32
C ASN A 292 5.33 -4.26 17.65
N PHE A 293 6.16 -3.78 18.57
CA PHE A 293 5.75 -3.26 19.88
C PHE A 293 5.27 -1.80 19.85
N ILE A 294 5.34 -1.13 18.68
CA ILE A 294 4.85 0.24 18.50
C ILE A 294 3.73 0.26 17.49
N LYS A 295 2.64 0.95 17.83
CA LYS A 295 1.46 1.04 16.98
C LYS A 295 1.63 2.10 15.89
N PRO A 296 1.38 1.78 14.61
CA PRO A 296 1.44 2.74 13.52
C PRO A 296 0.24 3.72 13.56
N THR A 297 0.43 4.91 13.00
CA THR A 297 -0.64 5.87 12.72
C THR A 297 -1.67 5.31 11.74
N HIS A 298 -2.83 5.98 11.61
CA HIS A 298 -3.93 5.53 10.76
C HIS A 298 -3.53 5.33 9.28
N ASP A 299 -2.72 6.23 8.74
CA ASP A 299 -2.18 6.20 7.38
C ASP A 299 -0.98 5.24 7.19
N LYS A 300 -0.46 4.70 8.30
CA LYS A 300 0.71 3.81 8.37
C LYS A 300 1.97 4.41 7.74
N GLN A 301 2.13 5.73 7.83
CA GLN A 301 3.35 6.44 7.42
C GLN A 301 4.19 6.92 8.62
N ASP A 302 3.70 6.71 9.85
CA ASP A 302 4.42 7.01 11.09
C ASP A 302 3.93 6.06 12.20
N PHE A 303 4.48 6.24 13.40
CA PHE A 303 4.06 5.59 14.63
C PHE A 303 3.42 6.59 15.61
N GLU A 304 2.52 6.10 16.46
CA GLU A 304 1.97 6.88 17.56
C GLU A 304 3.11 7.37 18.47
N LYS A 305 3.13 8.66 18.81
CA LYS A 305 4.19 9.33 19.59
C LYS A 305 4.13 8.98 21.09
N SER A 306 4.24 7.69 21.37
CA SER A 306 4.24 7.09 22.69
C SER A 306 5.62 7.16 23.35
N VAL A 307 5.69 6.80 24.64
CA VAL A 307 6.96 6.65 25.36
C VAL A 307 7.86 5.58 24.70
N LEU A 308 7.28 4.53 24.14
CA LEU A 308 8.01 3.49 23.41
C LEU A 308 8.65 4.03 22.13
N TYR A 309 7.94 4.87 21.40
CA TYR A 309 8.48 5.53 20.21
C TYR A 309 9.72 6.37 20.56
N GLN A 310 9.63 7.20 21.61
CA GLN A 310 10.74 8.04 22.04
C GLN A 310 11.95 7.20 22.52
N ARG A 311 11.70 6.10 23.23
CA ARG A 311 12.75 5.17 23.67
C ARG A 311 13.43 4.47 22.49
N LEU A 312 12.65 4.06 21.49
CA LEU A 312 13.21 3.48 20.27
C LEU A 312 14.05 4.52 19.53
N GLU A 313 13.53 5.74 19.31
CA GLU A 313 14.26 6.83 18.66
C GLU A 313 15.62 7.09 19.34
N PHE A 314 15.60 7.21 20.68
CA PHE A 314 16.82 7.39 21.47
C PHE A 314 17.79 6.22 21.31
N ARG A 315 17.30 4.97 21.41
CA ARG A 315 18.17 3.80 21.27
C ARG A 315 18.77 3.68 19.87
N LEU A 316 18.00 3.95 18.81
CA LEU A 316 18.51 3.91 17.43
C LEU A 316 19.58 4.97 17.21
N LYS A 317 19.45 6.13 17.84
CA LYS A 317 20.49 7.17 17.84
C LYS A 317 21.76 6.71 18.54
N GLU A 318 21.66 6.07 19.71
CA GLU A 318 22.82 5.48 20.40
C GLU A 318 23.48 4.37 19.58
N MET A 319 22.69 3.44 19.02
CA MET A 319 23.19 2.38 18.13
C MET A 319 23.99 2.96 16.95
N THR A 320 23.53 4.08 16.38
CA THR A 320 24.23 4.74 15.27
C THR A 320 25.62 5.23 15.70
N TYR A 321 25.75 5.74 16.91
CA TYR A 321 27.03 6.25 17.43
C TYR A 321 27.94 5.17 18.01
N GLU A 322 27.37 4.08 18.53
CA GLU A 322 28.12 2.89 18.96
C GLU A 322 28.76 2.19 17.76
N TYR A 323 28.06 2.16 16.63
CA TYR A 323 28.51 1.51 15.40
C TYR A 323 29.50 2.35 14.56
N TRP A 324 29.30 3.68 14.46
CA TRP A 324 30.13 4.60 13.67
C TRP A 324 31.49 4.90 14.31
#